data_AF-A0A812INX8-F1
#
_entry.id   AF-A0A812INX8-F1
#
_cell.length_a   1.000
_cell.length_b   1.000
_cell.length_c   1.000
_cell.angle_alpha   90.00
_cell.angle_beta   90.00
_cell.angle_gamma   90.00
#
_symmetry.space_group_name_H-M   'P 1'
#
loop_
_entity.id
_entity.type
_entity.pdbx_description
1 polymer ?
#
loop_
_entity_poly.entity_id
_entity_poly.type
_entity_poly.pdbx_seq_one_letter_code
_entity_poly.pdbx_strand_id
1 'polypeptide(L)'
;MLFELCVVGGAEKHTAILVIGCDLLMLTGGIVSAMIVPKEKSLQRNLWFGISVFFFVIMVTALQVDVANGTVLERPPDVQQLFSYLKWLTIISWSGYPVVVLLGRAHFGLISKGMEDALLCILDCISKIGMEFFVVISCSGEGAQCHAKDGK
;
A
#
# COMPACT_ATOMS: atom_id res chain seq x y z
N MET A 1 -1.61 -6.49 5.76
CA MET A 1 -1.89 -5.08 5.39
C MET A 1 -2.99 -4.91 4.34
N LEU A 2 -2.76 -5.08 3.03
CA LEU A 2 -3.81 -4.81 2.03
C LEU A 2 -5.04 -5.71 2.21
N PHE A 3 -4.82 -6.98 2.52
CA PHE A 3 -5.91 -7.92 2.80
C PHE A 3 -6.78 -7.45 3.98
N GLU A 4 -6.18 -6.99 5.08
CA GLU A 4 -6.93 -6.45 6.23
C GLU A 4 -7.71 -5.20 5.85
N LEU A 5 -7.11 -4.30 5.06
CA LEU A 5 -7.79 -3.11 4.57
C LEU A 5 -9.00 -3.47 3.70
N CYS A 6 -8.87 -4.47 2.83
CA CYS A 6 -9.98 -5.02 2.05
C CYS A 6 -11.07 -5.63 2.94
N VAL A 7 -10.69 -6.39 3.98
CA VAL A 7 -11.66 -7.00 4.92
C VAL A 7 -12.41 -5.93 5.71
N VAL A 8 -11.71 -4.95 6.28
CA VAL A 8 -12.30 -3.81 7.01
C VAL A 8 -13.22 -2.99 6.10
N GLY A 9 -12.79 -2.76 4.85
CA GLY A 9 -13.58 -2.06 3.85
C GLY A 9 -14.77 -2.85 3.31
N GLY A 10 -14.86 -4.15 3.61
CA GLY A 10 -15.90 -5.03 3.07
C GLY A 10 -15.77 -5.29 1.57
N ALA A 11 -14.55 -5.24 1.02
CA ALA A 11 -14.30 -5.41 -0.39
C ALA A 11 -14.80 -6.77 -0.91
N GLU A 12 -15.35 -6.77 -2.12
CA GLU A 12 -15.70 -8.00 -2.82
C GLU A 12 -14.45 -8.86 -3.09
N LYS A 13 -14.63 -10.18 -3.22
CA LYS A 13 -13.53 -11.12 -3.47
C LYS A 13 -12.74 -10.75 -4.72
N HIS A 14 -13.42 -10.31 -5.78
CA HIS A 14 -12.78 -9.90 -7.03
C HIS A 14 -11.89 -8.67 -6.84
N THR A 15 -12.36 -7.64 -6.12
CA THR A 15 -11.58 -6.45 -5.78
C THR A 15 -10.38 -6.81 -4.90
N ALA A 16 -10.56 -7.66 -3.88
CA ALA A 16 -9.45 -8.09 -3.03
C ALA A 16 -8.36 -8.83 -3.82
N ILE A 17 -8.75 -9.73 -4.73
CA ILE A 17 -7.82 -10.43 -5.63
C ILE A 17 -7.09 -9.44 -6.55
N LEU A 18 -7.80 -8.45 -7.11
CA LEU A 18 -7.21 -7.43 -7.97
C LEU A 18 -6.16 -6.60 -7.21
N VAL A 19 -6.50 -6.12 -6.01
CA VAL A 19 -5.62 -5.31 -5.16
C VAL A 19 -4.36 -6.09 -4.79
N ILE A 20 -4.51 -7.33 -4.31
CA ILE A 20 -3.37 -8.19 -3.94
C ILE A 20 -2.53 -8.56 -5.19
N GLY A 21 -3.18 -8.84 -6.32
CA GLY A 21 -2.49 -9.15 -7.57
C GLY A 21 -1.66 -7.98 -8.08
N CYS A 22 -2.20 -6.76 -8.02
CA CYS A 22 -1.47 -5.54 -8.38
C CYS A 22 -0.28 -5.30 -7.45
N ASP A 23 -0.42 -5.55 -6.15
CA ASP A 23 0.68 -5.44 -5.18
C ASP A 23 1.84 -6.39 -5.51
N LEU A 24 1.55 -7.65 -5.83
CA LEU A 24 2.58 -8.61 -6.23
C LEU A 24 3.26 -8.21 -7.55
N LEU A 25 2.50 -7.70 -8.52
CA LEU A 25 3.04 -7.22 -9.80
C LEU A 25 3.90 -5.95 -9.62
N MET A 26 3.48 -5.06 -8.73
CA MET A 26 4.27 -3.90 -8.32
C MET A 26 5.61 -4.33 -7.71
N LEU A 27 5.59 -5.21 -6.69
CA LEU A 27 6.81 -5.66 -6.03
C LEU A 27 7.77 -6.37 -6.99
N THR A 28 7.25 -7.24 -7.86
CA THR A 28 8.08 -7.92 -8.87
C THR A 28 8.70 -6.93 -9.86
N GLY A 29 7.92 -5.97 -10.37
CA GLY A 29 8.45 -4.91 -11.23
C GLY A 29 9.53 -4.06 -10.57
N GLY A 30 9.33 -3.69 -9.29
CA GLY A 30 10.30 -2.94 -8.50
C GLY A 30 11.61 -3.72 -8.27
N ILE A 31 11.53 -4.99 -7.91
CA ILE A 31 12.71 -5.86 -7.71
C ILE A 31 13.47 -6.04 -9.04
N VAL A 32 12.76 -6.33 -10.14
CA VAL A 32 13.38 -6.47 -11.47
C VAL A 32 14.08 -5.17 -11.87
N SER A 33 13.45 -4.02 -11.62
CA SER A 33 14.09 -2.72 -11.86
C SER A 33 15.37 -2.55 -11.05
N ALA A 34 15.35 -2.84 -9.75
CA ALA A 34 16.50 -2.71 -8.86
C ALA A 34 17.66 -3.66 -9.20
N MET A 35 17.38 -4.81 -9.80
CA MET A 35 18.38 -5.80 -10.24
C MET A 35 19.08 -5.41 -11.55
N ILE A 36 18.50 -4.51 -12.36
CA ILE A 36 19.11 -4.09 -13.63
C ILE A 36 20.31 -3.18 -13.36
N VAL A 37 21.49 -3.62 -13.80
CA VAL A 37 22.76 -2.90 -13.59
C VAL A 37 22.72 -1.52 -14.27
N PRO A 38 22.97 -0.41 -13.54
CA PRO A 38 22.77 0.96 -14.02
C PRO A 38 23.54 1.35 -15.29
N LYS A 39 24.67 0.69 -15.58
CA LYS A 39 25.62 1.12 -16.63
C LYS A 39 25.22 0.76 -18.06
N GLU A 40 24.36 -0.24 -18.28
CA GLU A 40 24.07 -0.71 -19.65
C GLU A 40 22.61 -0.53 -20.08
N LYS A 41 21.64 -0.42 -19.16
CA LYS A 41 20.19 -0.48 -19.51
C LYS A 41 19.30 0.48 -18.72
N SER A 42 19.68 1.75 -18.64
CA SER A 42 18.92 2.81 -17.94
C SER A 42 17.46 2.90 -18.40
N LEU A 43 17.19 2.72 -19.69
CA LEU A 43 15.82 2.72 -20.24
C LEU A 43 14.99 1.54 -19.70
N GLN A 44 15.52 0.31 -19.72
CA GLN A 44 14.79 -0.87 -19.25
C GLN A 44 14.49 -0.78 -17.75
N ARG A 45 15.46 -0.32 -16.95
CA ARG A 45 15.25 -0.08 -15.52
C ARG A 45 14.08 0.88 -15.27
N ASN A 46 14.08 2.02 -15.96
CA ASN A 46 13.03 3.02 -15.81
C ASN A 46 11.66 2.52 -16.31
N LEU A 47 11.63 1.67 -17.34
CA LEU A 47 10.40 1.02 -17.81
C LEU A 47 9.83 0.07 -16.75
N TRP A 48 10.65 -0.81 -16.16
CA TRP A 48 10.19 -1.71 -15.09
C TRP A 48 9.74 -0.96 -13.84
N PHE A 49 10.43 0.12 -13.49
CA PHE A 49 9.99 1.02 -12.42
C PHE A 49 8.65 1.68 -12.76
N GLY A 50 8.48 2.17 -13.99
CA GLY A 50 7.21 2.74 -14.46
C GLY A 50 6.07 1.74 -14.44
N ILE A 51 6.30 0.48 -14.81
CA ILE A 51 5.32 -0.62 -14.71
C ILE A 51 4.94 -0.86 -13.25
N SER A 52 5.92 -0.87 -12.34
CA SER A 52 5.67 -0.99 -10.90
C SER A 52 4.78 0.15 -10.39
N VAL A 53 5.09 1.40 -10.72
CA VAL A 53 4.30 2.57 -10.33
C VAL A 53 2.90 2.53 -10.97
N PHE A 54 2.77 2.03 -12.20
CA PHE A 54 1.47 1.85 -12.85
C PHE A 54 0.58 0.88 -12.08
N PHE A 55 1.10 -0.28 -11.66
CA PHE A 55 0.34 -1.22 -10.83
C PHE A 55 0.00 -0.66 -9.46
N PHE A 56 0.88 0.14 -8.85
CA PHE A 56 0.57 0.88 -7.62
C PHE A 56 -0.63 1.82 -7.81
N VAL A 57 -0.67 2.58 -8.91
CA VAL A 57 -1.79 3.49 -9.20
C VAL A 57 -3.10 2.73 -9.44
N ILE A 58 -3.06 1.62 -10.18
CA ILE A 58 -4.24 0.75 -10.36
C ILE A 58 -4.75 0.24 -9.02
N MET A 59 -3.86 -0.27 -8.17
CA MET A 59 -4.20 -0.77 -6.85
C MET A 59 -4.87 0.30 -5.99
N VAL A 60 -4.29 1.51 -5.93
CA VAL A 60 -4.86 2.64 -5.17
C VAL A 60 -6.21 3.06 -5.73
N THR A 61 -6.36 3.06 -7.06
CA THR A 61 -7.61 3.42 -7.73
C THR A 61 -8.71 2.40 -7.45
N ALA A 62 -8.42 1.10 -7.55
CA ALA A 62 -9.36 0.04 -7.19
C ALA A 62 -9.80 0.17 -5.73
N LEU A 63 -8.87 0.46 -4.81
CA LEU A 63 -9.19 0.68 -3.40
C LEU A 63 -10.09 1.92 -3.19
N GLN A 64 -9.87 3.01 -3.92
CA GLN A 64 -10.69 4.22 -3.80
C GLN A 64 -12.08 4.06 -4.45
N VAL A 65 -12.15 3.47 -5.63
CA VAL A 65 -13.39 3.37 -6.40
C VAL A 65 -14.27 2.25 -5.88
N ASP A 66 -13.74 1.04 -5.74
CA ASP A 66 -14.53 -0.15 -5.43
C ASP A 66 -14.83 -0.28 -3.92
N VAL A 67 -13.88 0.17 -3.08
CA VAL A 67 -14.00 0.04 -1.62
C VAL A 67 -14.43 1.35 -0.98
N ALA A 68 -13.66 2.42 -1.14
CA ALA A 68 -13.91 3.68 -0.43
C ALA A 68 -15.21 4.39 -0.86
N ASN A 69 -15.57 4.33 -2.14
CA ASN A 69 -16.79 4.92 -2.69
C ASN A 69 -17.91 3.88 -2.91
N GLY A 70 -17.69 2.64 -2.48
CA GLY A 70 -18.61 1.53 -2.68
C GLY A 70 -18.89 0.81 -1.37
N THR A 71 -18.33 -0.39 -1.24
CA THR A 71 -18.63 -1.35 -0.16
C THR A 71 -18.48 -0.82 1.26
N VAL A 72 -17.56 0.12 1.51
CA VAL A 72 -17.39 0.66 2.87
C VAL A 72 -18.58 1.51 3.32
N LEU A 73 -19.33 2.11 2.39
CA LEU A 73 -20.47 2.99 2.73
C LEU A 73 -21.63 2.22 3.37
N GLU A 74 -21.67 0.89 3.17
CA GLU A 74 -22.64 -0.01 3.79
C GLU A 74 -22.22 -0.45 5.20
N ARG A 75 -21.01 -0.07 5.64
CA ARG A 75 -20.48 -0.42 6.96
C ARG A 75 -20.91 0.59 8.03
N PRO A 76 -20.88 0.20 9.32
CA PRO A 76 -21.08 1.11 10.44
C PRO A 76 -20.13 2.34 10.40
N PRO A 77 -20.55 3.52 10.89
CA PRO A 77 -19.77 4.75 10.80
C PRO A 77 -18.35 4.67 11.42
N ASP A 78 -18.20 3.92 12.51
CA ASP A 78 -16.93 3.61 13.18
C ASP A 78 -15.97 2.85 12.24
N VAL A 79 -16.47 1.85 11.53
CA VAL A 79 -15.68 1.08 10.55
C VAL A 79 -15.32 1.94 9.34
N GLN A 80 -16.21 2.81 8.88
CA GLN A 80 -15.93 3.76 7.80
C GLN A 80 -14.79 4.71 8.18
N GLN A 81 -14.80 5.21 9.42
CA GLN A 81 -13.77 6.10 9.93
C GLN A 81 -12.42 5.38 10.06
N LEU A 82 -12.40 4.17 10.63
CA LEU A 82 -11.21 3.33 10.69
C LEU A 82 -10.65 3.09 9.29
N PHE A 83 -11.48 2.65 8.33
CA PHE A 83 -11.05 2.43 6.95
C PHE A 83 -10.43 3.69 6.34
N SER A 84 -11.02 4.87 6.57
CA SER A 84 -10.49 6.14 6.08
C SER A 84 -9.09 6.43 6.62
N TYR A 85 -8.85 6.21 7.92
CA TYR A 85 -7.52 6.35 8.52
C TYR A 85 -6.51 5.38 7.92
N LEU A 86 -6.87 4.09 7.84
CA LEU A 86 -5.99 3.07 7.30
C LEU A 86 -5.67 3.30 5.83
N LYS A 87 -6.67 3.71 5.03
CA LYS A 87 -6.51 4.05 3.61
C LYS A 87 -5.52 5.20 3.43
N TRP A 88 -5.71 6.31 4.14
CA TRP A 88 -4.82 7.47 4.02
C TRP A 88 -3.41 7.18 4.51
N LEU A 89 -3.28 6.46 5.64
CA LEU A 89 -1.97 6.00 6.12
C LEU A 89 -1.26 5.16 5.07
N THR A 90 -1.98 4.21 4.45
CA THR A 90 -1.45 3.36 3.38
C THR A 90 -0.99 4.18 2.19
N ILE A 91 -1.86 5.03 1.63
CA ILE A 91 -1.53 5.82 0.43
C ILE A 91 -0.33 6.72 0.68
N ILE A 92 -0.28 7.41 1.83
CA ILE A 92 0.80 8.35 2.15
C ILE A 92 2.12 7.61 2.36
N SER A 93 2.13 6.58 3.20
CA SER A 93 3.37 5.83 3.48
C SER A 93 3.86 5.07 2.24
N TRP A 94 2.96 4.45 1.48
CA TRP A 94 3.33 3.66 0.31
C TRP A 94 3.81 4.54 -0.86
N SER A 95 3.25 5.75 -1.02
CA SER A 95 3.77 6.72 -2.00
C SER A 95 5.19 7.19 -1.66
N GLY A 96 5.62 7.08 -0.40
CA GLY A 96 6.98 7.36 0.01
C GLY A 96 8.01 6.40 -0.59
N TYR A 97 7.68 5.11 -0.74
CA TYR A 97 8.62 4.10 -1.26
C TYR A 97 9.13 4.40 -2.67
N PRO A 98 8.29 4.62 -3.70
CA PRO A 98 8.79 4.92 -5.04
C PRO A 98 9.60 6.23 -5.07
N VAL A 99 9.27 7.21 -4.22
CA VAL A 99 10.05 8.46 -4.10
C VAL A 99 11.44 8.17 -3.55
N VAL A 100 11.55 7.41 -2.46
CA VAL A 100 12.85 7.05 -1.86
C VAL A 100 13.69 6.21 -2.82
N VAL A 101 13.10 5.22 -3.49
CA VAL A 101 13.79 4.38 -4.48
C VAL A 101 14.31 5.19 -5.66
N LEU A 102 13.52 6.16 -6.12
CA LEU A 102 13.88 7.03 -7.25
C LEU A 102 15.01 8.01 -6.89
N LEU A 103 15.02 8.54 -5.66
CA LEU A 103 16.12 9.38 -5.17
C LEU A 103 17.36 8.57 -4.79
N GLY A 104 17.18 7.31 -4.42
CA GLY A 104 18.19 6.40 -3.93
C GLY A 104 19.12 5.84 -5.01
N ARG A 105 19.89 4.84 -4.59
CA ARG A 105 20.95 4.18 -5.36
C ARG A 105 20.43 3.47 -6.62
N ALA A 106 19.15 3.12 -6.66
CA ALA A 106 18.55 2.43 -7.80
C ALA A 106 18.43 3.32 -9.03
N HIS A 107 18.14 4.62 -8.87
CA HIS A 107 17.90 5.54 -9.99
C HIS A 107 18.86 6.74 -10.01
N PHE A 108 18.58 7.79 -9.25
CA PHE A 108 19.31 9.07 -9.34
C PHE A 108 20.53 9.16 -8.42
N GLY A 109 20.61 8.36 -7.35
CA GLY A 109 21.75 8.35 -6.44
C GLY A 109 21.98 9.69 -5.71
N LEU A 110 20.90 10.44 -5.47
CA LEU A 110 20.95 11.77 -4.83
C LEU A 110 21.11 11.69 -3.31
N ILE A 111 20.69 10.59 -2.71
CA ILE A 111 20.82 10.34 -1.27
C ILE A 111 21.86 9.26 -0.98
N SER A 112 22.49 9.33 0.19
CA SER A 112 23.44 8.31 0.62
C SER A 112 22.74 6.99 0.94
N LYS A 113 23.48 5.88 0.85
CA LYS A 113 22.95 4.54 1.19
C LYS A 113 22.33 4.51 2.59
N GLY A 114 23.02 5.07 3.58
CA GLY A 114 22.51 5.10 4.96
C GLY A 114 21.23 5.92 5.11
N MET A 115 21.07 6.99 4.32
CA MET A 115 19.85 7.79 4.30
C MET A 115 18.69 7.02 3.64
N GLU A 116 18.94 6.35 2.52
CA GLU A 116 17.96 5.49 1.85
C GLU A 116 17.44 4.39 2.80
N ASP A 117 18.36 3.65 3.44
CA ASP A 117 18.03 2.59 4.38
C ASP A 117 17.23 3.13 5.59
N ALA A 118 17.60 4.30 6.13
CA ALA A 118 16.88 4.93 7.24
C ALA A 118 15.46 5.39 6.84
N LEU A 119 15.29 6.01 5.68
CA LEU A 119 13.98 6.46 5.19
C LEU A 119 13.05 5.26 4.95
N LEU A 120 13.55 4.18 4.34
CA LEU A 120 12.78 2.95 4.14
C LEU A 120 12.38 2.33 5.48
N CYS A 121 13.29 2.30 6.47
CA CYS A 121 12.99 1.81 7.82
C CYS A 121 11.90 2.63 8.52
N ILE A 122 11.94 3.96 8.39
CA ILE A 122 10.91 4.85 8.94
C ILE A 122 9.56 4.59 8.26
N LEU A 123 9.53 4.46 6.92
CA LEU A 123 8.33 4.11 6.17
C LEU A 123 7.76 2.74 6.58
N ASP A 124 8.62 1.76 6.83
CA ASP A 124 8.22 0.44 7.33
C ASP A 124 7.59 0.53 8.72
N CYS A 125 8.17 1.32 9.63
CA CYS A 125 7.62 1.51 10.96
C CYS A 125 6.25 2.20 10.89
N ILE A 126 6.11 3.27 10.10
CA ILE A 126 4.85 3.99 9.95
C ILE A 126 3.77 3.10 9.33
N SER A 127 4.10 2.40 8.23
CA SER A 127 3.12 1.58 7.50
C SER A 127 2.68 0.35 8.27
N LYS A 128 3.57 -0.28 9.05
CA LYS A 128 3.25 -1.50 9.81
C LYS A 128 2.74 -1.17 11.20
N ILE A 129 3.56 -0.53 12.03
CA ILE A 129 3.20 -0.22 13.43
C ILE A 129 2.04 0.77 13.48
N GLY A 130 2.04 1.79 12.61
CA GLY A 130 0.95 2.76 12.54
C GLY A 130 -0.38 2.10 12.17
N MET A 131 -0.38 1.16 11.21
CA MET A 131 -1.59 0.47 10.80
C MET A 131 -2.15 -0.40 11.93
N GLU A 132 -1.30 -1.23 12.54
CA GLU A 132 -1.69 -2.09 13.67
C GLU A 132 -2.19 -1.27 14.86
N PHE A 133 -1.55 -0.13 15.14
CA PHE A 133 -1.98 0.78 16.20
C PHE A 133 -3.42 1.28 15.99
N PHE A 134 -3.77 1.71 14.78
CA PHE A 134 -5.14 2.15 14.47
C PHE A 134 -6.15 1.00 14.56
N VAL A 135 -5.81 -0.18 14.05
CA VAL A 135 -6.69 -1.36 14.15
C VAL A 135 -6.94 -1.73 15.61
N VAL A 136 -5.89 -1.86 16.43
CA VAL A 136 -6.01 -2.26 17.83
C VAL A 136 -6.83 -1.25 18.64
N ILE A 137 -6.59 0.05 18.45
CA ILE A 137 -7.31 1.08 19.19
C ILE A 137 -8.80 1.09 18.84
N SER A 138 -9.14 1.07 17.56
CA SER A 138 -10.56 1.10 17.15
C SER A 138 -11.29 -0.20 17.51
N CYS A 139 -10.65 -1.36 17.36
CA CYS A 139 -11.30 -2.64 17.67
C CYS A 139 -11.34 -2.97 19.17
N SER A 140 -10.36 -2.52 19.97
CA SER A 140 -10.32 -2.78 21.42
C SER A 140 -11.01 -1.70 22.25
N GLY A 141 -10.98 -0.45 21.79
CA GLY A 141 -11.48 0.70 22.55
C GLY A 141 -12.97 1.01 22.30
N GLU A 142 -13.46 0.79 21.09
CA GLU A 142 -14.81 1.25 20.68
C GLU A 142 -15.83 0.12 20.48
N GLY A 143 -15.41 -1.15 20.61
CA GLY A 143 -16.29 -2.28 20.34
C GLY A 143 -16.69 -2.41 18.86
N ALA A 144 -15.98 -1.72 17.97
CA ALA A 144 -16.18 -1.79 16.53
C ALA A 144 -16.08 -3.26 16.07
N GLN A 145 -17.11 -3.76 15.40
CA GLN A 145 -17.05 -5.07 14.75
C GLN A 145 -16.18 -4.96 13.49
N CYS A 146 -14.87 -4.90 13.70
CA CYS A 146 -13.86 -4.86 12.65
C CYS A 146 -13.85 -6.13 11.78
N HIS A 147 -14.46 -7.21 12.28
CA HIS A 147 -14.75 -8.42 11.53
C HIS A 147 -16.26 -8.57 11.41
N ALA A 148 -16.75 -8.64 10.18
CA ALA A 148 -18.12 -9.05 9.92
C ALA A 148 -18.33 -10.43 10.55
N LYS A 149 -19.32 -10.57 11.43
CA LYS A 149 -19.87 -11.90 11.72
C LYS A 149 -20.54 -12.34 10.43
N ASP A 150 -20.03 -13.40 9.80
CA ASP A 150 -20.76 -14.11 8.74
C ASP A 150 -22.09 -14.56 9.34
N GLY A 151 -23.12 -13.75 9.14
CA GLY A 151 -24.50 -14.11 9.37
C GLY A 151 -24.88 -15.10 8.28
N LYS A 152 -25.12 -16.34 8.69
CA LYS A 152 -25.86 -17.32 7.89
C LYS A 152 -27.24 -16.78 7.51
#